data_AF-A0A7J7CVE8-F1
#
_entry.id   AF-A0A7J7CVE8-F1
#
_cell.length_a   1.000
_cell.length_b   1.000
_cell.length_c   1.000
_cell.angle_alpha   90.00
_cell.angle_beta   90.00
_cell.angle_gamma   90.00
#
_symmetry.space_group_name_H-M   'P 1'
#
loop_
_entity.id
_entity.type
_entity.pdbx_description
1 polymer ?
#
loop_
_entity_poly.entity_id
_entity_poly.type
_entity_poly.pdbx_seq_one_letter_code
_entity_poly.pdbx_strand_id
1 'polypeptide(L)'
;MTDLSPYPPIDPTTFDLIVIGTGLPESIIAAAASAVGKSVLHLDSNAFYGTHSASLSIAELSSFLQNPHSIPLPPPPNGTETTMINLTTRPLYSDLEISNLAPDLLSEHSRSFHIDVSGPRVLFCADRSIEFILKSGANQYVEFKSVDASFMGDGTGALWSVPDSRAAIFKDKSLGLQEKNQLMRFFKRVQEHLLSSAAEEEQETSSRIADADLESPFVEFLEKMRLPHKIKSIILYAIAMSDYDQGKIEDSKYLLKTRDGIDRLALYHASIGRLQNVPGALIYPIYGQGELPQAFCRRAAVKGSIYVLRMPVISLHLDRDNGCFKGIRLASGQDIFSQKLVLDPALTVPLSSASSLVDHQRVSLEDGSGKVARAICITRRALKPDISNCLVIYPPRSLHSEQTTSIRALQIGQNLAVCPPGMFVLYLSTLCDKGNQWKELLRSAINTLLTIPDPGNPDSSSLVECEKSHNKEVQPTLLWSALYVQELSTVEHDFISSAPMPDGNLSYNNLLDATLKLFQKIYPDEEFFPETVLSDNSEEDGGLGLET
;
A
#
# COMPACT_ATOMS: atom_id res chain seq x y z
N MET A 1 33.40 13.88 33.25
CA MET A 1 32.68 12.80 32.54
C MET A 1 32.19 13.41 31.25
N THR A 2 32.75 12.99 30.12
CA THR A 2 32.44 13.53 28.80
C THR A 2 31.01 13.15 28.42
N ASP A 3 30.12 14.14 28.33
CA ASP A 3 28.82 14.04 27.66
C ASP A 3 29.05 13.77 26.17
N LEU A 4 29.34 12.52 25.82
CA LEU A 4 29.31 12.07 24.43
C LEU A 4 27.86 11.87 24.04
N SER A 5 27.43 12.55 22.97
CA SER A 5 26.12 12.33 22.36
C SER A 5 25.87 10.83 22.17
N PRO A 6 24.65 10.31 22.45
CA PRO A 6 24.34 8.89 22.27
C PRO A 6 24.38 8.45 20.79
N TYR A 7 24.54 9.40 19.87
CA TYR A 7 24.56 9.17 18.44
C TYR A 7 25.99 9.20 17.89
N PRO A 8 26.38 8.22 17.04
CA PRO A 8 27.65 8.29 16.32
C PRO A 8 27.62 9.47 15.33
N PRO A 9 28.76 10.15 15.10
CA PRO A 9 28.84 11.19 14.09
C PRO A 9 28.67 10.58 12.69
N ILE A 10 27.99 11.31 11.80
CA ILE A 10 27.81 10.93 10.40
C ILE A 10 28.86 11.63 9.54
N ASP A 11 29.57 10.89 8.71
CA ASP A 11 30.56 11.41 7.75
C ASP A 11 30.31 10.73 6.38
N PRO A 12 30.30 11.47 5.24
CA PRO A 12 30.47 12.92 5.09
C PRO A 12 29.32 13.73 5.68
N THR A 13 29.49 15.06 5.79
CA THR A 13 28.43 16.00 6.22
C THR A 13 27.68 16.64 5.06
N THR A 14 28.05 16.33 3.81
CA THR A 14 27.43 16.89 2.61
C THR A 14 27.02 15.75 1.68
N PHE A 15 25.79 15.81 1.18
CA PHE A 15 25.21 14.82 0.28
C PHE A 15 24.48 15.51 -0.88
N ASP A 16 24.30 14.81 -1.99
CA ASP A 16 23.49 15.28 -3.11
C ASP A 16 21.99 15.23 -2.78
N LEU A 17 21.58 14.26 -1.95
CA LEU A 17 20.21 14.07 -1.51
C LEU A 17 20.17 13.63 -0.04
N ILE A 18 19.26 14.26 0.72
CA ILE A 18 18.85 13.77 2.03
C ILE A 18 17.41 13.25 1.91
N VAL A 19 17.17 12.06 2.44
CA VAL A 19 15.85 11.43 2.50
C VAL A 19 15.51 11.17 3.96
N ILE A 20 14.35 11.62 4.41
CA ILE A 20 13.85 11.43 5.78
C ILE A 20 12.62 10.53 5.71
N GLY A 21 12.62 9.45 6.51
CA GLY A 21 11.62 8.38 6.49
C GLY A 21 12.03 7.27 5.52
N THR A 22 11.88 6.02 5.91
CA THR A 22 12.23 4.84 5.09
C THR A 22 11.01 4.14 4.51
N GLY A 23 9.94 4.90 4.25
CA GLY A 23 8.78 4.41 3.52
C GLY A 23 9.10 3.93 2.11
N LEU A 24 8.13 3.27 1.48
CA LEU A 24 8.31 2.70 0.14
C LEU A 24 8.70 3.76 -0.90
N PRO A 25 8.03 4.93 -0.99
CA PRO A 25 8.44 5.99 -1.91
C PRO A 25 9.84 6.53 -1.64
N GLU A 26 10.16 6.78 -0.38
CA GLU A 26 11.44 7.32 0.08
C GLU A 26 12.59 6.38 -0.27
N SER A 27 12.41 5.08 -0.01
CA SER A 27 13.38 4.03 -0.35
C SER A 27 13.56 3.85 -1.85
N ILE A 28 12.48 3.93 -2.64
CA ILE A 28 12.56 3.91 -4.11
C ILE A 28 13.36 5.11 -4.62
N ILE A 29 13.10 6.32 -4.12
CA ILE A 29 13.81 7.53 -4.53
C ILE A 29 15.29 7.45 -4.15
N ALA A 30 15.60 7.00 -2.93
CA ALA A 30 16.97 6.78 -2.48
C ALA A 30 17.71 5.79 -3.38
N ALA A 31 17.06 4.68 -3.74
CA ALA A 31 17.61 3.66 -4.64
C ALA A 31 17.82 4.19 -6.06
N ALA A 32 16.86 4.94 -6.61
CA ALA A 32 16.96 5.52 -7.94
C ALA A 32 18.06 6.58 -8.02
N ALA A 33 18.14 7.49 -7.04
CA ALA A 33 19.17 8.52 -6.97
C ALA A 33 20.57 7.91 -6.84
N SER A 34 20.72 6.87 -6.03
CA SER A 34 22.01 6.17 -5.88
C SER A 34 22.38 5.35 -7.12
N ALA A 35 21.39 4.83 -7.85
CA ALA A 35 21.62 4.13 -9.11
C ALA A 35 22.20 5.05 -10.19
N VAL A 36 21.87 6.35 -10.18
CA VAL A 36 22.46 7.39 -11.05
C VAL A 36 23.67 8.09 -10.41
N GLY A 37 24.27 7.49 -9.38
CA GLY A 37 25.55 7.92 -8.81
C GLY A 37 25.48 9.09 -7.84
N LYS A 38 24.29 9.48 -7.35
CA LYS A 38 24.17 10.52 -6.31
C LYS A 38 24.54 9.97 -4.94
N SER A 39 25.20 10.79 -4.13
CA SER A 39 25.41 10.53 -2.70
C SER A 39 24.12 10.76 -1.93
N VAL A 40 23.66 9.74 -1.19
CA VAL A 40 22.38 9.78 -0.47
C VAL A 40 22.59 9.52 1.02
N LEU A 41 22.05 10.39 1.86
CA LEU A 41 21.85 10.12 3.28
C LEU A 41 20.37 9.82 3.52
N HIS A 42 20.09 8.62 4.04
CA HIS A 42 18.74 8.15 4.31
C HIS A 42 18.54 7.95 5.82
N LEU A 43 17.70 8.78 6.41
CA LEU A 43 17.45 8.86 7.85
C LEU A 43 16.06 8.35 8.21
N ASP A 44 15.91 7.74 9.37
CA ASP A 44 14.62 7.46 9.97
C ASP A 44 14.67 7.70 11.48
N SER A 45 13.59 8.25 12.05
CA SER A 45 13.44 8.41 13.50
C SER A 45 13.06 7.10 14.18
N ASN A 46 12.44 6.16 13.44
CA ASN A 46 12.04 4.86 13.93
C ASN A 46 13.23 3.92 14.13
N ALA A 47 13.02 2.87 14.92
CA ALA A 47 14.00 1.80 15.11
C ALA A 47 13.94 0.71 14.03
N PHE A 48 12.97 0.80 13.11
CA PHE A 48 12.68 -0.14 12.05
C PHE A 48 12.57 0.58 10.70
N TYR A 49 12.59 -0.19 9.60
CA TYR A 49 12.40 0.33 8.26
C TYR A 49 10.92 0.38 7.85
N GLY A 50 10.60 1.23 6.88
CA GLY A 50 9.32 1.21 6.18
C GLY A 50 8.35 2.29 6.62
N THR A 51 8.55 2.95 7.76
CA THR A 51 7.63 3.96 8.32
C THR A 51 6.15 3.55 8.16
N HIS A 52 5.38 4.21 7.29
CA HIS A 52 3.96 3.94 7.03
C HIS A 52 3.71 2.72 6.12
N SER A 53 4.76 2.16 5.54
CA SER A 53 4.78 0.91 4.75
C SER A 53 5.39 -0.27 5.53
N ALA A 54 5.66 -0.11 6.84
CA ALA A 54 6.29 -1.14 7.66
C ALA A 54 5.36 -2.34 7.94
N SER A 55 5.99 -3.49 8.20
CA SER A 55 5.35 -4.66 8.81
C SER A 55 5.92 -4.82 10.22
N LEU A 56 5.06 -4.80 11.24
CA LEU A 56 5.44 -4.66 12.65
C LEU A 56 4.90 -5.81 13.49
N SER A 57 5.55 -6.11 14.62
CA SER A 57 4.93 -6.98 15.63
C SER A 57 3.68 -6.32 16.22
N ILE A 58 2.83 -7.09 16.92
CA ILE A 58 1.62 -6.57 17.58
C ILE A 58 1.95 -5.40 18.52
N ALA A 59 3.03 -5.52 19.29
CA ALA A 59 3.45 -4.50 20.25
C ALA A 59 3.98 -3.24 19.56
N GLU A 60 4.82 -3.39 18.54
CA GLU A 60 5.37 -2.27 17.76
C GLU A 60 4.26 -1.52 17.02
N LEU A 61 3.33 -2.24 16.39
CA LEU A 61 2.17 -1.65 15.72
C LEU A 61 1.32 -0.84 16.70
N SER A 62 1.01 -1.42 17.87
CA SER A 62 0.24 -0.74 18.90
C SER A 62 0.92 0.55 19.36
N SER A 63 2.24 0.50 19.57
CA SER A 63 3.03 1.68 19.95
C SER A 63 3.08 2.73 18.83
N PHE A 64 3.29 2.31 17.59
CA PHE A 64 3.39 3.18 16.41
C PHE A 64 2.08 3.92 16.13
N LEU A 65 0.93 3.25 16.28
CA LEU A 65 -0.38 3.88 16.10
C LEU A 65 -0.77 4.82 17.26
N GLN A 66 -0.25 4.60 18.47
CA GLN A 66 -0.52 5.42 19.66
C GLN A 66 0.36 6.68 19.76
N ASN A 67 1.64 6.58 19.36
CA ASN A 67 2.62 7.63 19.51
C ASN A 67 3.06 8.21 18.16
N PRO A 68 2.49 9.32 17.69
CA PRO A 68 3.21 10.19 16.76
C PRO A 68 4.38 10.79 17.55
N HIS A 69 5.60 10.29 17.35
CA HIS A 69 6.79 10.73 18.07
C HIS A 69 6.87 12.28 18.13
N SER A 70 6.65 12.84 19.32
CA SER A 70 6.96 14.23 19.63
C SER A 70 8.45 14.31 19.92
N ILE A 71 9.21 14.86 18.98
CA ILE A 71 10.64 15.04 19.14
C ILE A 71 10.86 16.19 20.15
N PRO A 72 11.52 15.96 21.30
CA PRO A 72 11.86 17.05 22.22
C PRO A 72 12.82 18.01 21.51
N LEU A 73 12.46 19.30 21.46
CA LEU A 73 13.31 20.31 20.82
C LEU A 73 14.41 20.79 21.79
N PRO A 74 15.69 20.75 21.40
CA PRO A 74 16.71 21.57 22.04
C PRO A 74 16.53 23.06 21.66
N PRO A 75 16.98 24.00 22.50
CA PRO A 75 16.88 25.43 22.20
C PRO A 75 17.70 25.81 20.95
N PRO A 76 17.26 26.80 20.16
CA PRO A 76 18.01 27.25 18.98
C PRO A 76 19.38 27.80 19.40
N PRO A 77 20.45 27.53 18.62
CA PRO A 77 21.74 28.15 18.88
C PRO A 77 21.68 29.64 18.53
N ASN A 78 22.46 30.44 19.26
CA ASN A 78 22.66 31.84 18.94
C ASN A 78 23.71 31.98 17.82
N GLY A 79 23.31 32.58 16.70
CA GLY A 79 24.22 33.13 15.68
C GLY A 79 24.68 32.16 14.60
N THR A 80 23.93 32.08 13.49
CA THR A 80 24.42 31.61 12.18
C THR A 80 23.67 32.35 11.06
N GLU A 81 24.30 32.47 9.88
CA GLU A 81 23.79 33.13 8.66
C GLU A 81 22.55 32.45 8.04
N THR A 82 22.05 31.35 8.60
CA THR A 82 20.89 30.58 8.13
C THR A 82 19.69 30.71 9.07
N THR A 83 18.48 30.70 8.51
CA THR A 83 17.24 30.61 9.29
C THR A 83 16.95 29.14 9.60
N MET A 84 16.74 28.81 10.87
CA MET A 84 16.37 27.45 11.28
C MET A 84 14.85 27.35 11.44
N ILE A 85 14.24 26.40 10.75
CA ILE A 85 12.81 26.10 10.92
C ILE A 85 12.63 24.73 11.54
N ASN A 86 11.97 24.70 12.69
CA ASN A 86 11.69 23.47 13.40
C ASN A 86 10.69 22.61 12.63
N LEU A 87 10.98 21.31 12.57
CA LEU A 87 10.04 20.33 12.04
C LEU A 87 9.03 19.95 13.10
N THR A 88 7.79 19.73 12.68
CA THR A 88 6.73 19.19 13.52
C THR A 88 6.17 17.93 12.90
N THR A 89 5.89 16.92 13.73
CA THR A 89 5.19 15.72 13.29
C THR A 89 3.68 15.94 13.40
N ARG A 90 2.95 15.77 12.31
CA ARG A 90 1.49 15.71 12.35
C ARG A 90 1.01 14.28 12.60
N PRO A 91 -0.07 14.08 13.38
CA PRO A 91 -0.65 12.75 13.54
C PRO A 91 -1.33 12.31 12.24
N LEU A 92 -0.85 11.22 11.63
CA LEU A 92 -1.48 10.63 10.44
C LEU A 92 -2.55 9.59 10.77
N TYR A 93 -2.52 9.06 12.00
CA TYR A 93 -3.46 8.07 12.47
C TYR A 93 -4.31 8.65 13.61
N SER A 94 -5.61 8.38 13.58
CA SER A 94 -6.56 8.80 14.60
C SER A 94 -7.55 7.70 14.94
N ASP A 95 -8.35 7.94 15.99
CA ASP A 95 -9.50 7.10 16.37
C ASP A 95 -9.15 5.62 16.63
N LEU A 96 -7.94 5.37 17.14
CA LEU A 96 -7.41 4.04 17.41
C LEU A 96 -8.22 3.30 18.50
N GLU A 97 -8.67 2.10 18.17
CA GLU A 97 -9.28 1.14 19.09
C GLU A 97 -8.56 -0.21 18.98
N ILE A 98 -7.95 -0.66 20.09
CA ILE A 98 -7.28 -1.96 20.15
C ILE A 98 -8.06 -2.86 21.11
N SER A 99 -8.34 -4.09 20.67
CA SER A 99 -8.94 -5.14 21.49
C SER A 99 -8.05 -6.37 21.47
N ASN A 100 -7.72 -6.90 22.64
CA ASN A 100 -6.98 -8.13 22.81
C ASN A 100 -7.83 -9.14 23.58
N LEU A 101 -8.36 -10.14 22.86
CA LEU A 101 -9.30 -11.14 23.39
C LEU A 101 -8.58 -12.44 23.79
N ALA A 102 -7.29 -12.59 23.46
CA ALA A 102 -6.48 -13.76 23.78
C ALA A 102 -5.03 -13.37 24.14
N PRO A 103 -4.81 -12.60 25.22
CA PRO A 103 -3.50 -12.03 25.54
C PRO A 103 -2.43 -13.08 25.81
N ASP A 104 -2.76 -14.14 26.55
CA ASP A 104 -1.81 -15.21 26.90
C ASP A 104 -1.27 -15.89 25.64
N LEU A 105 -2.18 -16.33 24.76
CA LEU A 105 -1.84 -16.96 23.49
C LEU A 105 -0.98 -16.07 22.58
N LEU A 106 -1.32 -14.79 22.47
CA LEU A 106 -0.61 -13.87 21.57
C LEU A 106 0.76 -13.47 22.11
N SER A 107 0.93 -13.46 23.44
CA SER A 107 2.21 -13.14 24.07
C SER A 107 3.31 -14.16 23.74
N GLU A 108 2.95 -15.46 23.69
CA GLU A 108 3.85 -16.57 23.33
C GLU A 108 4.43 -16.42 21.90
N HIS A 109 3.69 -15.73 21.03
CA HIS A 109 4.00 -15.61 19.62
C HIS A 109 4.34 -14.18 19.17
N SER A 110 4.54 -13.26 20.09
CA SER A 110 4.65 -11.81 19.82
C SER A 110 5.65 -11.44 18.70
N ARG A 111 6.78 -12.16 18.59
CA ARG A 111 7.83 -11.93 17.57
C ARG A 111 7.60 -12.59 16.22
N SER A 112 6.58 -13.44 16.12
CA SER A 112 6.26 -14.21 14.91
C SER A 112 5.23 -13.53 14.02
N PHE A 113 4.82 -12.31 14.38
CA PHE A 113 3.89 -11.49 13.61
C PHE A 113 4.61 -10.37 12.88
N HIS A 114 4.28 -10.22 11.59
CA HIS A 114 4.68 -9.11 10.73
C HIS A 114 3.42 -8.49 10.14
N ILE A 115 2.91 -7.46 10.81
CA ILE A 115 1.59 -6.87 10.56
C ILE A 115 1.77 -5.56 9.80
N ASP A 116 1.20 -5.49 8.60
CA ASP A 116 1.30 -4.31 7.73
C ASP A 116 0.50 -3.14 8.27
N VAL A 117 1.14 -1.98 8.37
CA VAL A 117 0.49 -0.75 8.82
C VAL A 117 -0.48 -0.19 7.77
N SER A 118 -0.14 -0.26 6.48
CA SER A 118 -0.95 0.31 5.39
C SER A 118 -1.73 -0.73 4.58
N GLY A 119 -1.87 -1.95 5.12
CA GLY A 119 -2.69 -3.02 4.52
C GLY A 119 -4.19 -2.69 4.51
N PRO A 120 -4.98 -3.32 3.64
CA PRO A 120 -4.61 -4.35 2.67
C PRO A 120 -3.95 -3.75 1.41
N ARG A 121 -2.87 -4.38 0.94
CA ARG A 121 -2.22 -4.10 -0.35
C ARG A 121 -1.72 -5.37 -1.01
N VAL A 122 -1.70 -5.40 -2.33
CA VAL A 122 -1.25 -6.51 -3.18
C VAL A 122 -0.60 -5.97 -4.46
N LEU A 123 0.09 -6.82 -5.20
CA LEU A 123 0.64 -6.51 -6.53
C LEU A 123 -0.11 -7.34 -7.57
N PHE A 124 -0.49 -6.72 -8.69
CA PHE A 124 -0.92 -7.49 -9.85
C PHE A 124 0.30 -8.15 -10.50
N CYS A 125 0.16 -9.36 -11.02
CA CYS A 125 1.30 -10.06 -11.64
C CYS A 125 1.83 -9.35 -12.89
N ALA A 126 0.98 -8.61 -13.61
CA ALA A 126 1.33 -7.80 -14.77
C ALA A 126 1.42 -6.30 -14.46
N ASP A 127 1.52 -5.94 -13.17
CA ASP A 127 1.61 -4.56 -12.73
C ASP A 127 2.95 -3.91 -13.11
N ARG A 128 2.95 -2.60 -13.36
CA ARG A 128 4.19 -1.82 -13.59
C ARG A 128 5.12 -1.86 -12.37
N SER A 129 4.56 -2.01 -11.16
CA SER A 129 5.32 -2.24 -9.93
C SER A 129 6.25 -3.45 -10.01
N ILE A 130 5.83 -4.54 -10.68
CA ILE A 130 6.68 -5.72 -10.89
C ILE A 130 7.85 -5.37 -11.80
N GLU A 131 7.61 -4.61 -12.87
CA GLU A 131 8.67 -4.13 -13.76
C GLU A 131 9.67 -3.25 -13.02
N PHE A 132 9.21 -2.35 -12.14
CA PHE A 132 10.08 -1.52 -11.31
C PHE A 132 10.93 -2.35 -10.32
N ILE A 133 10.34 -3.36 -9.68
CA ILE A 133 11.05 -4.26 -8.77
C ILE A 133 12.14 -5.05 -9.52
N LEU A 134 11.88 -5.45 -10.76
CA LEU A 134 12.87 -6.10 -11.63
C LEU A 134 13.96 -5.14 -12.11
N LYS A 135 13.60 -3.98 -12.68
CA LYS A 135 14.55 -2.99 -13.22
C LYS A 135 15.50 -2.45 -12.16
N SER A 136 15.00 -2.25 -10.94
CA SER A 136 15.83 -1.80 -9.80
C SER A 136 16.75 -2.88 -9.23
N GLY A 137 16.50 -4.15 -9.52
CA GLY A 137 17.15 -5.31 -8.90
C GLY A 137 16.66 -5.62 -7.47
N ALA A 138 15.59 -4.98 -7.01
CA ALA A 138 15.02 -5.22 -5.68
C ALA A 138 14.43 -6.63 -5.55
N ASN A 139 14.06 -7.27 -6.66
CA ASN A 139 13.59 -8.65 -6.72
C ASN A 139 14.56 -9.69 -6.11
N GLN A 140 15.83 -9.35 -5.94
CA GLN A 140 16.83 -10.21 -5.31
C GLN A 140 16.64 -10.36 -3.79
N TYR A 141 15.82 -9.50 -3.18
CA TYR A 141 15.67 -9.40 -1.73
C TYR A 141 14.24 -9.60 -1.24
N VAL A 142 13.29 -9.82 -2.14
CA VAL A 142 11.89 -10.05 -1.78
C VAL A 142 11.32 -11.19 -2.61
N GLU A 143 10.63 -12.09 -1.92
CA GLU A 143 9.91 -13.20 -2.53
C GLU A 143 8.41 -12.99 -2.39
N PHE A 144 7.64 -13.60 -3.29
CA PHE A 144 6.19 -13.42 -3.36
C PHE A 144 5.46 -14.76 -3.38
N LYS A 145 4.23 -14.79 -2.86
CA LYS A 145 3.27 -15.88 -3.07
C LYS A 145 1.93 -15.36 -3.56
N SER A 146 1.14 -16.26 -4.13
CA SER A 146 -0.21 -15.96 -4.63
C SER A 146 -1.15 -15.54 -3.50
N VAL A 147 -2.05 -14.61 -3.82
CA VAL A 147 -3.36 -14.58 -3.20
C VAL A 147 -4.21 -15.62 -3.93
N ASP A 148 -4.64 -16.65 -3.21
CA ASP A 148 -5.10 -17.92 -3.80
C ASP A 148 -6.51 -17.82 -4.39
N ALA A 149 -7.35 -16.92 -3.84
CA ALA A 149 -8.73 -16.77 -4.25
C ALA A 149 -9.27 -15.35 -4.00
N SER A 150 -10.29 -14.97 -4.77
CA SER A 150 -11.11 -13.78 -4.54
C SER A 150 -12.57 -14.17 -4.33
N PHE A 151 -13.21 -13.52 -3.36
CA PHE A 151 -14.60 -13.73 -2.98
C PHE A 151 -15.34 -12.41 -2.91
N MET A 152 -16.63 -12.48 -3.12
CA MET A 152 -17.58 -11.41 -2.87
C MET A 152 -18.42 -11.79 -1.65
N GLY A 153 -18.72 -10.82 -0.80
CA GLY A 153 -19.54 -11.02 0.40
C GLY A 153 -20.76 -10.10 0.44
N ASP A 154 -21.74 -10.48 1.26
CA ASP A 154 -22.91 -9.67 1.63
C ASP A 154 -23.18 -9.74 3.15
N GLY A 155 -24.19 -9.01 3.61
CA GLY A 155 -24.63 -8.99 5.01
C GLY A 155 -25.18 -10.32 5.55
N THR A 156 -25.28 -11.38 4.73
CA THR A 156 -25.67 -12.73 5.22
C THR A 156 -24.50 -13.53 5.76
N GLY A 157 -23.26 -13.10 5.49
CA GLY A 157 -22.04 -13.85 5.80
C GLY A 157 -21.65 -14.88 4.74
N ALA A 158 -22.44 -15.04 3.69
CA ALA A 158 -22.11 -15.91 2.57
C ALA A 158 -20.99 -15.29 1.71
N LEU A 159 -19.98 -16.11 1.40
CA LEU A 159 -18.91 -15.75 0.47
C LEU A 159 -19.05 -16.54 -0.84
N TRP A 160 -19.13 -15.84 -1.97
CA TRP A 160 -19.17 -16.45 -3.31
C TRP A 160 -17.91 -16.15 -4.10
N SER A 161 -17.38 -17.17 -4.78
CA SER A 161 -16.17 -17.04 -5.60
C SER A 161 -16.36 -16.03 -6.73
N VAL A 162 -15.27 -15.33 -7.05
CA VAL A 162 -15.18 -14.45 -8.21
C VAL A 162 -14.76 -15.27 -9.43
N PRO A 163 -15.61 -15.44 -10.45
CA PRO A 163 -15.24 -16.13 -11.69
C PRO A 163 -14.45 -15.18 -12.60
N ASP A 164 -13.16 -15.08 -12.35
CA ASP A 164 -12.23 -14.10 -12.96
C ASP A 164 -11.58 -14.56 -14.27
N SER A 165 -11.73 -15.84 -14.62
CA SER A 165 -11.13 -16.45 -15.82
C SER A 165 -12.16 -17.24 -16.63
N ARG A 166 -11.88 -17.48 -17.91
CA ARG A 166 -12.74 -18.32 -18.78
C ARG A 166 -13.01 -19.69 -18.16
N ALA A 167 -11.99 -20.30 -17.55
CA ALA A 167 -12.12 -21.58 -16.87
C ALA A 167 -12.99 -21.48 -15.60
N ALA A 168 -12.82 -20.42 -14.79
CA ALA A 168 -13.63 -20.19 -13.60
C ALA A 168 -15.10 -19.94 -13.95
N ILE A 169 -15.37 -19.10 -14.97
CA ILE A 169 -16.71 -18.83 -15.49
C ILE A 169 -17.38 -20.11 -15.98
N PHE A 170 -16.64 -20.98 -16.67
CA PHE A 170 -17.19 -22.25 -17.14
C PHE A 170 -17.57 -23.16 -15.96
N LYS A 171 -16.73 -23.24 -14.92
CA LYS A 171 -16.95 -24.04 -13.70
C LYS A 171 -18.02 -23.47 -12.77
N ASP A 172 -18.32 -22.17 -12.86
CA ASP A 172 -19.31 -21.51 -12.00
C ASP A 172 -20.72 -22.11 -12.19
N LYS A 173 -21.33 -22.56 -11.09
CA LYS A 173 -22.68 -23.17 -11.09
C LYS A 173 -23.80 -22.16 -10.86
N SER A 174 -23.47 -20.95 -10.45
CA SER A 174 -24.44 -19.89 -10.17
C SER A 174 -24.85 -19.12 -11.43
N LEU A 175 -24.06 -19.20 -12.50
CA LEU A 175 -24.32 -18.55 -13.79
C LEU A 175 -25.03 -19.50 -14.77
N GLY A 176 -26.13 -19.05 -15.36
CA GLY A 176 -26.82 -19.73 -16.44
C GLY A 176 -26.06 -19.68 -17.77
N LEU A 177 -26.43 -20.54 -18.74
CA LEU A 177 -25.78 -20.59 -20.06
C LEU A 177 -25.85 -19.26 -20.81
N GLN A 178 -26.98 -18.56 -20.74
CA GLN A 178 -27.17 -17.25 -21.38
C GLN A 178 -26.23 -16.20 -20.78
N GLU A 179 -26.08 -16.17 -19.46
CA GLU A 179 -25.22 -15.23 -18.74
C GLU A 179 -23.74 -15.49 -19.05
N LYS A 180 -23.32 -16.77 -19.08
CA LYS A 180 -21.97 -17.16 -19.51
C LYS A 180 -21.68 -16.71 -20.95
N ASN A 181 -22.64 -16.88 -21.87
CA ASN A 181 -22.49 -16.44 -23.25
C ASN A 181 -22.39 -14.91 -23.38
N GLN A 182 -23.19 -14.15 -22.62
CA GLN A 182 -23.10 -12.68 -22.58
C GLN A 182 -21.74 -12.22 -22.07
N LEU A 183 -21.26 -12.81 -20.97
CA LEU A 183 -19.95 -12.48 -20.38
C LEU A 183 -18.80 -12.79 -21.34
N MET A 184 -18.83 -13.95 -22.02
CA MET A 184 -17.83 -14.30 -23.02
C MET A 184 -17.81 -13.35 -24.22
N ARG A 185 -18.98 -12.88 -24.66
CA ARG A 185 -19.08 -11.85 -25.72
C ARG A 185 -18.51 -10.52 -25.26
N PHE A 186 -18.76 -10.13 -24.01
CA PHE A 186 -18.18 -8.93 -23.42
C PHE A 186 -16.63 -9.00 -23.40
N PHE A 187 -16.05 -10.08 -22.88
CA PHE A 187 -14.59 -10.22 -22.86
C PHE A 187 -13.99 -10.27 -24.27
N LYS A 188 -14.65 -10.93 -25.22
CA LYS A 188 -14.21 -10.92 -26.62
C LYS A 188 -14.19 -9.50 -27.18
N ARG A 189 -15.24 -8.72 -26.93
CA ARG A 189 -15.34 -7.31 -27.37
C ARG A 189 -14.25 -6.44 -26.78
N VAL A 190 -13.95 -6.59 -25.48
CA VAL A 190 -12.85 -5.87 -24.82
C VAL A 190 -11.50 -6.29 -25.41
N GLN A 191 -11.27 -7.59 -25.60
CA GLN A 191 -10.03 -8.11 -26.20
C GLN A 191 -9.82 -7.60 -27.63
N GLU A 192 -10.86 -7.58 -28.45
CA GLU A 192 -10.81 -7.03 -29.81
C GLU A 192 -10.45 -5.54 -29.82
N HIS A 193 -11.02 -4.77 -28.89
CA HIS A 193 -10.67 -3.36 -28.74
C HIS A 193 -9.18 -3.18 -28.39
N LEU A 194 -8.68 -3.90 -27.38
CA LEU A 194 -7.28 -3.82 -26.95
C LEU A 194 -6.29 -4.19 -28.07
N LEU A 195 -6.57 -5.26 -28.83
CA LEU A 195 -5.74 -5.66 -29.96
C LEU A 195 -5.75 -4.61 -31.08
N SER A 196 -6.91 -4.03 -31.37
CA SER A 196 -7.04 -3.00 -32.40
C SER A 196 -6.37 -1.67 -32.02
N SER A 197 -6.21 -1.40 -30.72
CA SER A 197 -5.51 -0.20 -30.22
C SER A 197 -3.98 -0.38 -30.24
N ALA A 198 -3.49 -1.63 -30.19
CA ALA A 198 -2.06 -1.94 -30.23
C ALA A 198 -1.51 -2.06 -31.68
N ALA A 199 -2.36 -2.41 -32.64
CA ALA A 199 -2.00 -2.40 -34.06
C ALA A 199 -2.15 -0.97 -34.60
N GLU A 200 -1.05 -0.27 -34.84
CA GLU A 200 -0.97 1.12 -35.35
C GLU A 200 -1.57 1.32 -36.77
N GLU A 201 -2.22 0.30 -37.36
CA GLU A 201 -2.82 0.39 -38.69
C GLU A 201 -4.29 0.85 -38.63
N GLU A 202 -4.57 1.96 -39.32
CA GLU A 202 -5.90 2.56 -39.56
C GLU A 202 -6.79 1.67 -40.46
N GLN A 203 -7.05 0.42 -40.08
CA GLN A 203 -8.20 -0.28 -40.63
C GLN A 203 -9.42 -0.02 -39.75
N GLU A 204 -10.42 0.67 -40.31
CA GLU A 204 -11.77 0.83 -39.78
C GLU A 204 -12.40 -0.55 -39.55
N THR A 205 -12.05 -1.16 -38.42
CA THR A 205 -12.69 -2.38 -37.97
C THR A 205 -13.89 -1.98 -37.11
N SER A 206 -15.07 -2.43 -37.51
CA SER A 206 -16.33 -2.38 -36.74
C SER A 206 -16.22 -2.95 -35.31
N SER A 207 -15.05 -3.48 -34.92
CA SER A 207 -14.70 -4.06 -33.63
C SER A 207 -14.15 -3.07 -32.60
N ARG A 208 -13.93 -1.78 -32.91
CA ARG A 208 -13.57 -0.76 -31.91
C ARG A 208 -14.76 -0.31 -31.07
N ILE A 209 -14.56 -0.15 -29.76
CA ILE A 209 -15.52 0.50 -28.87
C ILE A 209 -15.58 1.98 -29.24
N ALA A 210 -16.78 2.55 -29.34
CA ALA A 210 -16.96 3.93 -29.78
C ALA A 210 -16.37 4.90 -28.74
N ASP A 211 -15.76 6.00 -29.17
CA ASP A 211 -15.17 7.00 -28.26
C ASP A 211 -16.20 7.57 -27.27
N ALA A 212 -17.44 7.73 -27.72
CA ALA A 212 -18.55 8.14 -26.85
C ALA A 212 -18.81 7.13 -25.71
N ASP A 213 -18.66 5.83 -25.98
CA ASP A 213 -18.76 4.78 -24.95
C ASP A 213 -17.51 4.77 -24.06
N LEU A 214 -16.32 5.10 -24.58
CA LEU A 214 -15.07 5.14 -23.80
C LEU A 214 -15.05 6.26 -22.75
N GLU A 215 -15.65 7.40 -23.07
CA GLU A 215 -15.78 8.53 -22.15
C GLU A 215 -17.02 8.44 -21.24
N SER A 216 -17.97 7.54 -21.52
CA SER A 216 -19.14 7.35 -20.65
C SER A 216 -18.75 6.66 -19.32
N PRO A 217 -19.60 6.73 -18.29
CA PRO A 217 -19.46 5.89 -17.10
C PRO A 217 -19.43 4.41 -17.47
N PHE A 218 -18.50 3.65 -16.87
CA PHE A 218 -18.29 2.25 -17.16
C PHE A 218 -19.53 1.40 -16.83
N VAL A 219 -20.27 1.76 -15.79
CA VAL A 219 -21.54 1.12 -15.43
C VAL A 219 -22.57 1.16 -16.56
N GLU A 220 -22.68 2.29 -17.27
CA GLU A 220 -23.59 2.46 -18.40
C GLU A 220 -23.16 1.60 -19.59
N PHE A 221 -21.85 1.51 -19.83
CA PHE A 221 -21.31 0.61 -20.84
C PHE A 221 -21.62 -0.86 -20.52
N LEU A 222 -21.44 -1.29 -19.27
CA LEU A 222 -21.80 -2.66 -18.83
C LEU A 222 -23.30 -2.93 -18.97
N GLU A 223 -24.15 -1.92 -18.79
CA GLU A 223 -25.60 -2.01 -19.02
C GLU A 223 -25.96 -2.13 -20.49
N LYS A 224 -25.29 -1.36 -21.36
CA LYS A 224 -25.41 -1.46 -22.82
C LYS A 224 -25.03 -2.87 -23.31
N MET A 225 -24.06 -3.50 -22.65
CA MET A 225 -23.64 -4.89 -22.91
C MET A 225 -24.62 -5.95 -22.36
N ARG A 226 -25.69 -5.52 -21.67
CA ARG A 226 -26.77 -6.35 -21.10
C ARG A 226 -26.25 -7.45 -20.16
N LEU A 227 -25.24 -7.12 -19.36
CA LEU A 227 -24.68 -8.05 -18.39
C LEU A 227 -25.58 -8.17 -17.15
N PRO A 228 -25.72 -9.37 -16.55
CA PRO A 228 -26.48 -9.55 -15.31
C PRO A 228 -25.93 -8.70 -14.16
N HIS A 229 -26.80 -8.24 -13.25
CA HIS A 229 -26.39 -7.39 -12.12
C HIS A 229 -25.24 -7.99 -11.30
N LYS A 230 -25.29 -9.30 -11.01
CA LYS A 230 -24.23 -10.02 -10.29
C LYS A 230 -22.87 -9.93 -11.00
N ILE A 231 -22.87 -10.05 -12.32
CA ILE A 231 -21.66 -9.95 -13.16
C ILE A 231 -21.15 -8.51 -13.24
N LYS A 232 -22.04 -7.52 -13.39
CA LYS A 232 -21.65 -6.11 -13.34
C LYS A 232 -20.95 -5.80 -12.01
N SER A 233 -21.51 -6.25 -10.89
CA SER A 233 -20.92 -6.08 -9.56
C SER A 233 -19.52 -6.71 -9.45
N ILE A 234 -19.34 -7.94 -9.96
CA ILE A 234 -18.03 -8.58 -10.01
C ILE A 234 -17.02 -7.76 -10.85
N ILE A 235 -17.41 -7.36 -12.06
CA ILE A 235 -16.52 -6.60 -12.96
C ILE A 235 -16.14 -5.27 -12.32
N LEU A 236 -17.10 -4.54 -11.74
CA LEU A 236 -16.86 -3.23 -11.15
C LEU A 236 -16.01 -3.31 -9.88
N TYR A 237 -16.33 -4.22 -8.96
CA TYR A 237 -15.78 -4.16 -7.60
C TYR A 237 -14.70 -5.21 -7.31
N ALA A 238 -14.74 -6.39 -7.94
CA ALA A 238 -13.70 -7.42 -7.73
C ALA A 238 -12.58 -7.37 -8.77
N ILE A 239 -12.90 -6.99 -10.02
CA ILE A 239 -11.93 -6.97 -11.13
C ILE A 239 -11.38 -5.56 -11.36
N ALA A 240 -12.24 -4.59 -11.67
CA ALA A 240 -11.86 -3.19 -11.86
C ALA A 240 -11.59 -2.46 -10.53
N MET A 241 -11.95 -3.08 -9.40
CA MET A 241 -11.69 -2.59 -8.04
C MET A 241 -12.13 -1.13 -7.84
N SER A 242 -13.32 -0.76 -8.28
CA SER A 242 -13.92 0.55 -7.97
C SER A 242 -14.19 0.68 -6.48
N ASP A 243 -13.88 1.84 -5.90
CA ASP A 243 -14.12 2.08 -4.46
C ASP A 243 -15.53 2.60 -4.16
N TYR A 244 -16.10 3.43 -5.04
CA TYR A 244 -17.39 4.10 -4.81
C TYR A 244 -18.54 3.38 -5.52
N ASP A 245 -19.75 3.55 -4.98
CA ASP A 245 -21.00 3.06 -5.61
C ASP A 245 -21.13 3.57 -7.05
N GLN A 246 -21.16 2.64 -8.00
CA GLN A 246 -21.36 2.92 -9.41
C GLN A 246 -22.82 2.77 -9.85
N GLY A 247 -23.69 2.21 -9.00
CA GLY A 247 -25.08 1.90 -9.34
C GLY A 247 -26.03 3.10 -9.20
N LYS A 248 -25.73 4.03 -8.28
CA LYS A 248 -26.47 5.30 -8.14
C LYS A 248 -25.60 6.47 -8.58
N ILE A 249 -25.70 6.78 -9.87
CA ILE A 249 -24.90 7.82 -10.55
C ILE A 249 -24.99 9.17 -9.82
N GLU A 250 -26.19 9.56 -9.35
CA GLU A 250 -26.42 10.84 -8.67
C GLU A 250 -25.75 10.95 -7.29
N ASP A 251 -25.60 9.82 -6.57
CA ASP A 251 -25.01 9.77 -5.23
C ASP A 251 -23.50 9.44 -5.25
N SER A 252 -22.96 9.13 -6.43
CA SER A 252 -21.58 8.64 -6.55
C SER A 252 -20.58 9.78 -6.52
N LYS A 253 -19.64 9.71 -5.57
CA LYS A 253 -18.54 10.68 -5.48
C LYS A 253 -17.60 10.60 -6.68
N TYR A 254 -17.42 9.41 -7.25
CA TYR A 254 -16.53 9.17 -8.38
C TYR A 254 -17.05 8.02 -9.24
N LEU A 255 -17.29 8.32 -10.53
CA LEU A 255 -17.68 7.33 -11.52
C LEU A 255 -16.46 6.92 -12.35
N LEU A 256 -16.24 5.61 -12.42
CA LEU A 256 -15.19 5.03 -13.24
C LEU A 256 -15.56 5.21 -14.72
N LYS A 257 -14.68 5.84 -15.51
CA LYS A 257 -14.86 5.93 -16.97
C LYS A 257 -14.68 4.56 -17.63
N THR A 258 -15.37 4.33 -18.75
CA THR A 258 -15.27 3.07 -19.49
C THR A 258 -13.84 2.76 -19.92
N ARG A 259 -13.08 3.74 -20.43
CA ARG A 259 -11.66 3.56 -20.78
C ARG A 259 -10.87 3.02 -19.59
N ASP A 260 -10.95 3.69 -18.44
CA ASP A 260 -10.21 3.30 -17.24
C ASP A 260 -10.67 1.93 -16.73
N GLY A 261 -11.98 1.61 -16.82
CA GLY A 261 -12.51 0.30 -16.49
C GLY A 261 -12.02 -0.82 -17.41
N ILE A 262 -11.88 -0.55 -18.70
CA ILE A 262 -11.28 -1.47 -19.68
C ILE A 262 -9.79 -1.68 -19.38
N ASP A 263 -9.04 -0.63 -19.07
CA ASP A 263 -7.61 -0.72 -18.77
C ASP A 263 -7.36 -1.55 -17.50
N ARG A 264 -8.15 -1.33 -16.45
CA ARG A 264 -8.07 -2.14 -15.21
C ARG A 264 -8.45 -3.60 -15.46
N LEU A 265 -9.45 -3.84 -16.31
CA LEU A 265 -9.83 -5.19 -16.71
C LEU A 265 -8.72 -5.89 -17.52
N ALA A 266 -8.07 -5.15 -18.42
CA ALA A 266 -6.94 -5.63 -19.20
C ALA A 266 -5.77 -6.03 -18.29
N LEU A 267 -5.41 -5.17 -17.34
CA LEU A 267 -4.37 -5.44 -16.35
C LEU A 267 -4.67 -6.70 -15.52
N TYR A 268 -5.89 -6.84 -15.02
CA TYR A 268 -6.30 -8.02 -14.25
C TYR A 268 -6.14 -9.28 -15.09
N HIS A 269 -6.67 -9.31 -16.31
CA HIS A 269 -6.56 -10.47 -17.19
C HIS A 269 -5.14 -10.79 -17.62
N ALA A 270 -4.31 -9.78 -17.89
CA ALA A 270 -2.89 -9.96 -18.20
C ALA A 270 -2.11 -10.54 -17.02
N SER A 271 -2.63 -10.40 -15.80
CA SER A 271 -2.01 -10.90 -14.58
C SER A 271 -2.34 -12.37 -14.27
N ILE A 272 -3.52 -12.86 -14.64
CA ILE A 272 -3.95 -14.24 -14.35
C ILE A 272 -2.98 -15.23 -15.01
N GLY A 273 -2.35 -16.08 -14.20
CA GLY A 273 -1.47 -17.14 -14.70
C GLY A 273 -0.17 -16.63 -15.36
N ARG A 274 0.18 -15.36 -15.15
CA ARG A 274 1.41 -14.76 -15.69
C ARG A 274 2.68 -15.33 -15.07
N LEU A 275 2.64 -15.59 -13.75
CA LEU A 275 3.77 -16.14 -13.01
C LEU A 275 3.58 -17.64 -12.79
N GLN A 276 4.67 -18.41 -12.90
CA GLN A 276 4.64 -19.84 -12.62
C GLN A 276 4.21 -20.07 -11.16
N ASN A 277 3.36 -21.07 -10.93
CA ASN A 277 2.80 -21.40 -9.61
C ASN A 277 1.91 -20.32 -8.96
N VAL A 278 1.54 -19.27 -9.71
CA VAL A 278 0.57 -18.25 -9.27
C VAL A 278 -0.66 -18.36 -10.17
N PRO A 279 -1.71 -19.11 -9.75
CA PRO A 279 -2.88 -19.30 -10.59
C PRO A 279 -3.77 -18.04 -10.70
N GLY A 280 -3.71 -17.15 -9.71
CA GLY A 280 -4.50 -15.91 -9.64
C GLY A 280 -3.83 -14.71 -10.33
N ALA A 281 -4.46 -13.54 -10.19
CA ALA A 281 -3.94 -12.26 -10.70
C ALA A 281 -3.03 -11.52 -9.71
N LEU A 282 -3.06 -11.89 -8.42
CA LEU A 282 -2.51 -11.09 -7.33
C LEU A 282 -1.43 -11.85 -6.57
N ILE A 283 -0.38 -11.15 -6.17
CA ILE A 283 0.69 -11.65 -5.30
C ILE A 283 0.92 -10.74 -4.10
N TYR A 284 1.55 -11.30 -3.08
CA TYR A 284 1.87 -10.64 -1.83
C TYR A 284 3.27 -11.07 -1.34
N PRO A 285 4.09 -10.16 -0.78
CA PRO A 285 5.45 -10.47 -0.34
C PRO A 285 5.49 -11.37 0.90
N ILE A 286 6.39 -12.35 0.91
CA ILE A 286 6.70 -13.13 2.11
C ILE A 286 7.25 -12.17 3.18
N TYR A 287 6.88 -12.39 4.45
CA TYR A 287 7.15 -11.53 5.61
C TYR A 287 6.41 -10.18 5.65
N GLY A 288 5.57 -9.89 4.66
CA GLY A 288 4.72 -8.70 4.65
C GLY A 288 5.26 -7.57 3.79
N GLN A 289 4.47 -6.49 3.68
CA GLN A 289 4.73 -5.40 2.75
C GLN A 289 5.95 -4.55 3.12
N GLY A 290 6.38 -4.62 4.39
CA GLY A 290 7.58 -3.98 4.91
C GLY A 290 8.89 -4.49 4.30
N GLU A 291 8.87 -5.64 3.61
CA GLU A 291 10.04 -6.13 2.87
C GLU A 291 10.31 -5.30 1.61
N LEU A 292 9.28 -4.69 1.00
CA LEU A 292 9.46 -3.84 -0.18
C LEU A 292 10.37 -2.64 0.10
N PRO A 293 10.10 -1.75 1.08
CA PRO A 293 11.00 -0.64 1.37
C PRO A 293 12.40 -1.11 1.78
N GLN A 294 12.52 -2.21 2.54
CA GLN A 294 13.82 -2.77 2.92
C GLN A 294 14.64 -3.23 1.71
N ALA A 295 14.00 -3.88 0.73
CA ALA A 295 14.66 -4.30 -0.50
C ALA A 295 15.23 -3.09 -1.26
N PHE A 296 14.45 -2.01 -1.41
CA PHE A 296 14.94 -0.78 -2.05
C PHE A 296 16.03 -0.08 -1.22
N CYS A 297 15.88 0.00 0.11
CA CYS A 297 16.93 0.53 0.98
C CYS A 297 18.25 -0.23 0.79
N ARG A 298 18.19 -1.56 0.71
CA ARG A 298 19.36 -2.39 0.44
C ARG A 298 19.96 -2.10 -0.95
N ARG A 299 19.14 -1.91 -1.98
CA ARG A 299 19.61 -1.53 -3.33
C ARG A 299 20.35 -0.20 -3.31
N ALA A 300 19.84 0.79 -2.59
CA ALA A 300 20.50 2.07 -2.43
C ALA A 300 21.83 1.93 -1.67
N ALA A 301 21.84 1.19 -0.56
CA ALA A 301 23.04 0.97 0.28
C ALA A 301 24.18 0.29 -0.50
N VAL A 302 23.87 -0.70 -1.36
CA VAL A 302 24.85 -1.35 -2.24
C VAL A 302 25.51 -0.36 -3.21
N LYS A 303 24.83 0.75 -3.54
CA LYS A 303 25.33 1.84 -4.39
C LYS A 303 25.93 3.01 -3.58
N GLY A 304 26.10 2.86 -2.27
CA GLY A 304 26.83 3.81 -1.43
C GLY A 304 25.96 4.77 -0.62
N SER A 305 24.64 4.61 -0.57
CA SER A 305 23.82 5.39 0.36
C SER A 305 24.15 5.07 1.81
N ILE A 306 24.15 6.10 2.66
CA ILE A 306 24.34 5.95 4.10
C ILE A 306 22.97 5.90 4.78
N TYR A 307 22.77 4.88 5.63
CA TYR A 307 21.52 4.63 6.33
C TYR A 307 21.68 4.83 7.84
N VAL A 308 20.78 5.62 8.44
CA VAL A 308 20.80 5.86 9.90
C VAL A 308 19.37 5.84 10.47
N LEU A 309 19.04 4.75 11.16
CA LEU A 309 17.82 4.62 11.95
C LEU A 309 17.96 5.28 13.32
N ARG A 310 16.84 5.50 14.00
CA ARG A 310 16.76 6.17 15.32
C ARG A 310 17.43 7.54 15.32
N MET A 311 17.40 8.25 14.20
CA MET A 311 17.99 9.58 14.06
C MET A 311 16.91 10.60 13.70
N PRO A 312 16.27 11.22 14.70
CA PRO A 312 15.29 12.27 14.44
C PRO A 312 15.97 13.52 13.86
N VAL A 313 15.27 14.16 12.91
CA VAL A 313 15.65 15.46 12.36
C VAL A 313 14.81 16.53 13.07
N ILE A 314 15.47 17.55 13.62
CA ILE A 314 14.83 18.56 14.48
C ILE A 314 14.47 19.84 13.74
N SER A 315 15.29 20.24 12.75
CA SER A 315 15.04 21.48 12.00
C SER A 315 15.69 21.47 10.63
N LEU A 316 15.19 22.34 9.76
CA LEU A 316 15.70 22.63 8.43
C LEU A 316 16.50 23.93 8.44
N HIS A 317 17.57 23.99 7.65
CA HIS A 317 18.33 25.21 7.38
C HIS A 317 17.86 25.80 6.06
N LEU A 318 17.40 27.05 6.12
CA LEU A 318 17.12 27.86 4.95
C LEU A 318 18.13 29.00 4.83
N ASP A 319 18.48 29.31 3.60
CA ASP A 319 19.20 30.53 3.24
C ASP A 319 18.34 31.78 3.56
N ARG A 320 18.96 32.82 4.12
CA ARG A 320 18.24 34.05 4.53
C ARG A 320 17.86 34.95 3.36
N ASP A 321 18.63 34.91 2.27
CA ASP A 321 18.51 35.85 1.16
C ASP A 321 17.53 35.35 0.10
N ASN A 322 17.53 34.04 -0.18
CA ASN A 322 16.65 33.44 -1.20
C ASN A 322 15.64 32.41 -0.66
N GLY A 323 15.70 32.06 0.64
CA GLY A 323 14.77 31.09 1.26
C GLY A 323 15.00 29.63 0.83
N CYS A 324 16.05 29.33 0.07
CA CYS A 324 16.33 27.98 -0.40
C CYS A 324 16.81 27.06 0.72
N PHE A 325 16.43 25.78 0.64
CA PHE A 325 16.90 24.73 1.53
C PHE A 325 18.41 24.50 1.39
N LYS A 326 19.12 24.40 2.53
CA LYS A 326 20.58 24.17 2.57
C LYS A 326 21.00 22.92 3.34
N GLY A 327 20.13 22.36 4.17
CA GLY A 327 20.48 21.25 5.04
C GLY A 327 19.55 21.08 6.21
N ILE A 328 19.92 20.17 7.11
CA ILE A 328 19.14 19.79 8.28
C ILE A 328 20.01 19.80 9.53
N ARG A 329 19.36 19.91 10.68
CA ARG A 329 19.96 19.59 11.97
C ARG A 329 19.34 18.32 12.55
N LEU A 330 20.21 17.43 12.99
CA LEU A 330 19.86 16.18 13.65
C LEU A 330 19.67 16.35 15.16
N ALA A 331 18.96 15.41 15.78
CA ALA A 331 18.84 15.34 17.25
C ALA A 331 20.20 15.12 17.94
N SER A 332 21.21 14.63 17.22
CA SER A 332 22.60 14.57 17.69
C SER A 332 23.27 15.93 17.87
N GLY A 333 22.65 17.01 17.36
CA GLY A 333 23.22 18.34 17.26
C GLY A 333 24.05 18.56 16.00
N GLN A 334 24.26 17.52 15.18
CA GLN A 334 25.03 17.61 13.96
C GLN A 334 24.24 18.26 12.82
N ASP A 335 24.92 19.11 12.06
CA ASP A 335 24.40 19.74 10.85
C ASP A 335 24.87 18.95 9.62
N ILE A 336 23.93 18.64 8.73
CA ILE A 336 24.16 17.92 7.46
C ILE A 336 23.62 18.78 6.32
N PHE A 337 24.36 18.87 5.22
CA PHE A 337 24.08 19.78 4.11
C PHE A 337 23.67 19.02 2.84
N SER A 338 22.70 19.58 2.14
CA SER A 338 22.23 19.15 0.82
C SER A 338 21.37 20.24 0.22
N GLN A 339 21.33 20.33 -1.11
CA GLN A 339 20.41 21.23 -1.82
C GLN A 339 19.03 20.57 -2.06
N LYS A 340 18.90 19.27 -1.80
CA LYS A 340 17.70 18.48 -2.07
C LYS A 340 17.28 17.68 -0.84
N LEU A 341 15.97 17.65 -0.60
CA LEU A 341 15.35 16.97 0.53
C LEU A 341 14.07 16.27 0.10
N VAL A 342 13.93 15.01 0.51
CA VAL A 342 12.65 14.28 0.52
C VAL A 342 12.22 14.08 1.96
N LEU A 343 11.03 14.55 2.30
CA LEU A 343 10.45 14.43 3.64
C LEU A 343 9.45 13.29 3.75
N ASP A 344 9.46 12.65 4.90
CA ASP A 344 8.39 11.80 5.39
C ASP A 344 7.06 12.59 5.40
N PRO A 345 5.95 12.02 4.90
CA PRO A 345 4.66 12.70 4.83
C PRO A 345 4.09 13.13 6.18
N ALA A 346 4.52 12.54 7.29
CA ALA A 346 4.13 12.94 8.64
C ALA A 346 4.87 14.20 9.14
N LEU A 347 5.96 14.62 8.48
CA LEU A 347 6.71 15.81 8.88
C LEU A 347 6.18 17.04 8.14
N THR A 348 5.96 18.11 8.90
CA THR A 348 5.49 19.40 8.39
C THR A 348 6.35 20.55 8.89
N VAL A 349 6.33 21.64 8.12
CA VAL A 349 6.97 22.90 8.46
C VAL A 349 5.87 23.87 8.94
N PRO A 350 5.93 24.40 10.18
CA PRO A 350 4.92 25.34 10.69
C PRO A 350 4.79 26.59 9.82
N LEU A 351 3.56 26.90 9.38
CA LEU A 351 3.27 28.03 8.47
C LEU A 351 3.70 29.41 9.01
N SER A 352 3.77 29.59 10.33
CA SER A 352 4.17 30.85 10.98
C SER A 352 5.65 31.20 10.81
N SER A 353 6.49 30.24 10.41
CA SER A 353 7.93 30.45 10.16
C SER A 353 8.28 30.63 8.68
N ALA A 354 7.36 30.31 7.76
CA ALA A 354 7.55 30.47 6.31
C ALA A 354 6.95 31.79 5.77
N SER A 355 6.08 32.44 6.54
CA SER A 355 5.33 33.64 6.14
C SER A 355 6.17 34.91 5.97
N SER A 356 7.45 34.91 6.37
CA SER A 356 8.37 36.03 6.15
C SER A 356 9.19 35.94 4.86
N LEU A 357 9.11 34.84 4.10
CA LEU A 357 10.03 34.56 2.98
C LEU A 357 9.37 34.27 1.63
N VAL A 358 8.04 34.13 1.53
CA VAL A 358 7.40 33.76 0.25
C VAL A 358 6.10 34.54 0.04
N ASP A 359 6.11 35.42 -0.97
CA ASP A 359 4.94 36.16 -1.47
C ASP A 359 4.39 35.48 -2.74
N HIS A 360 4.11 34.17 -2.69
CA HIS A 360 3.49 33.47 -3.82
C HIS A 360 2.50 32.40 -3.36
N GLN A 361 1.38 32.36 -4.09
CA GLN A 361 0.20 31.47 -4.04
C GLN A 361 0.05 30.58 -2.81
N ARG A 362 -0.89 30.99 -1.95
CA ARG A 362 -1.63 30.07 -1.07
C ARG A 362 -2.24 28.96 -1.94
N VAL A 363 -1.59 27.80 -1.98
CA VAL A 363 -2.33 26.57 -2.25
C VAL A 363 -3.17 26.36 -1.02
N SER A 364 -4.44 26.76 -1.13
CA SER A 364 -5.47 26.38 -0.19
C SER A 364 -5.30 24.88 0.07
N LEU A 365 -5.11 24.49 1.33
CA LEU A 365 -5.50 23.17 1.79
C LEU A 365 -6.97 23.05 1.40
N GLU A 366 -7.27 22.54 0.21
CA GLU A 366 -8.64 22.16 -0.10
C GLU A 366 -9.01 21.16 0.97
N ASP A 367 -10.03 21.52 1.75
CA ASP A 367 -10.56 20.85 2.92
C ASP A 367 -11.30 19.55 2.53
N GLY A 368 -10.63 18.76 1.68
CA GLY A 368 -11.09 17.53 1.04
C GLY A 368 -10.11 16.37 1.26
N SER A 369 -9.37 16.34 2.38
CA SER A 369 -8.52 15.20 2.74
C SER A 369 -9.38 13.94 2.88
N GLY A 370 -9.27 13.05 1.90
CA GLY A 370 -9.86 11.71 1.99
C GLY A 370 -9.30 10.99 3.22
N LYS A 371 -10.06 10.06 3.78
CA LYS A 371 -9.58 9.21 4.88
C LYS A 371 -9.70 7.76 4.47
N VAL A 372 -8.82 6.93 5.03
CA VAL A 372 -8.91 5.46 4.90
C VAL A 372 -9.15 4.91 6.28
N ALA A 373 -10.30 4.27 6.46
CA ALA A 373 -10.57 3.49 7.65
C ALA A 373 -9.93 2.11 7.47
N ARG A 374 -9.21 1.63 8.48
CA ARG A 374 -8.53 0.35 8.48
C ARG A 374 -8.94 -0.46 9.71
N ALA A 375 -9.04 -1.77 9.52
CA ALA A 375 -9.10 -2.72 10.63
C ALA A 375 -8.12 -3.87 10.37
N ILE A 376 -7.43 -4.29 11.41
CA ILE A 376 -6.54 -5.45 11.37
C ILE A 376 -7.08 -6.43 12.40
N CYS A 377 -7.28 -7.68 12.00
CA CYS A 377 -7.78 -8.73 12.87
C CYS A 377 -6.86 -9.95 12.83
N ILE A 378 -6.65 -10.60 13.98
CA ILE A 378 -5.92 -11.87 14.07
C ILE A 378 -6.92 -12.97 14.42
N THR A 379 -6.85 -14.09 13.69
CA THR A 379 -7.76 -15.24 13.86
C THR A 379 -6.98 -16.56 13.92
N ARG A 380 -7.64 -17.63 14.38
CA ARG A 380 -7.08 -19.00 14.46
C ARG A 380 -7.58 -19.94 13.34
N ARG A 381 -8.37 -19.41 12.40
CA ARG A 381 -8.98 -20.18 11.31
C ARG A 381 -9.09 -19.32 10.06
N ALA A 382 -8.93 -19.96 8.91
CA ALA A 382 -9.19 -19.33 7.62
C ALA A 382 -10.70 -19.07 7.43
N LEU A 383 -11.04 -18.00 6.72
CA LEU A 383 -12.40 -17.66 6.30
C LEU A 383 -13.04 -18.77 5.47
N LYS A 384 -12.25 -19.47 4.66
CA LYS A 384 -12.64 -20.67 3.91
C LYS A 384 -11.66 -21.81 4.18
N PRO A 385 -12.14 -23.06 4.33
CA PRO A 385 -11.26 -24.22 4.45
C PRO A 385 -10.26 -24.28 3.28
N ASP A 386 -9.03 -24.69 3.59
CA ASP A 386 -7.95 -24.91 2.62
C ASP A 386 -7.47 -23.68 1.82
N ILE A 387 -7.94 -22.47 2.16
CA ILE A 387 -7.53 -21.23 1.51
C ILE A 387 -6.75 -20.38 2.50
N SER A 388 -5.44 -20.28 2.27
CA SER A 388 -4.56 -19.51 3.16
C SER A 388 -4.67 -18.02 2.90
N ASN A 389 -4.61 -17.63 1.63
CA ASN A 389 -4.57 -16.23 1.21
C ASN A 389 -5.77 -15.91 0.34
N CYS A 390 -6.62 -14.97 0.74
CA CYS A 390 -7.75 -14.58 -0.08
C CYS A 390 -8.16 -13.12 0.09
N LEU A 391 -8.71 -12.57 -0.99
CA LEU A 391 -9.34 -11.26 -0.99
C LEU A 391 -10.86 -11.43 -0.92
N VAL A 392 -11.51 -10.76 0.02
CA VAL A 392 -12.96 -10.65 0.10
C VAL A 392 -13.35 -9.21 -0.21
N ILE A 393 -14.35 -9.03 -1.07
CA ILE A 393 -14.88 -7.73 -1.46
C ILE A 393 -16.34 -7.66 -1.02
N TYR A 394 -16.68 -6.61 -0.28
CA TYR A 394 -18.05 -6.20 -0.02
C TYR A 394 -18.36 -4.98 -0.88
N PRO A 395 -19.10 -5.15 -1.99
CA PRO A 395 -19.56 -4.03 -2.81
C PRO A 395 -20.31 -2.99 -2.00
N PRO A 396 -20.38 -1.73 -2.47
CA PRO A 396 -21.31 -0.76 -1.93
C PRO A 396 -22.71 -1.36 -1.79
N ARG A 397 -23.36 -1.03 -0.67
CA ARG A 397 -24.69 -1.51 -0.27
C ARG A 397 -24.86 -3.02 -0.01
N SER A 398 -23.77 -3.79 0.02
CA SER A 398 -23.84 -5.24 0.25
C SER A 398 -24.01 -5.61 1.73
N LEU A 399 -23.46 -4.82 2.65
CA LEU A 399 -23.65 -4.98 4.09
C LEU A 399 -24.87 -4.18 4.58
N HIS A 400 -24.94 -2.90 4.23
CA HIS A 400 -25.99 -1.96 4.67
C HIS A 400 -26.36 -0.98 3.56
N SER A 401 -27.59 -0.46 3.54
CA SER A 401 -28.06 0.47 2.50
C SER A 401 -27.23 1.76 2.39
N GLU A 402 -26.63 2.19 3.48
CA GLU A 402 -25.85 3.44 3.63
C GLU A 402 -24.37 3.25 3.23
N GLN A 403 -23.93 2.01 3.00
CA GLN A 403 -22.56 1.72 2.56
C GLN A 403 -22.34 2.26 1.14
N THR A 404 -21.68 3.42 1.01
CA THR A 404 -21.38 4.06 -0.29
C THR A 404 -20.04 3.64 -0.91
N THR A 405 -19.19 2.97 -0.14
CA THR A 405 -17.86 2.52 -0.56
C THR A 405 -17.68 1.02 -0.40
N SER A 406 -16.85 0.42 -1.24
CA SER A 406 -16.48 -0.99 -1.15
C SER A 406 -15.60 -1.21 0.08
N ILE A 407 -15.85 -2.30 0.82
CA ILE A 407 -14.93 -2.77 1.87
C ILE A 407 -14.12 -3.92 1.30
N ARG A 408 -12.80 -3.86 1.40
CA ARG A 408 -11.91 -4.95 1.01
C ARG A 408 -11.33 -5.59 2.26
N ALA A 409 -11.31 -6.92 2.30
CA ALA A 409 -10.72 -7.69 3.38
C ALA A 409 -9.72 -8.71 2.82
N LEU A 410 -8.44 -8.56 3.14
CA LEU A 410 -7.35 -9.43 2.69
C LEU A 410 -6.93 -10.33 3.86
N GLN A 411 -7.20 -11.63 3.74
CA GLN A 411 -6.67 -12.63 4.66
C GLN A 411 -5.31 -13.11 4.16
N ILE A 412 -4.33 -13.13 5.06
CA ILE A 412 -3.00 -13.69 4.85
C ILE A 412 -2.72 -14.76 5.92
N GLY A 413 -2.28 -15.94 5.50
CA GLY A 413 -1.98 -17.06 6.38
C GLY A 413 -0.49 -17.24 6.68
N GLN A 414 -0.20 -18.24 7.51
CA GLN A 414 1.15 -18.65 7.92
C GLN A 414 2.12 -18.89 6.74
N ASN A 415 1.62 -19.28 5.56
CA ASN A 415 2.44 -19.65 4.42
C ASN A 415 3.23 -18.47 3.85
N LEU A 416 2.84 -17.24 4.17
CA LEU A 416 3.54 -16.00 3.87
C LEU A 416 4.43 -15.50 5.02
N ALA A 417 4.58 -16.28 6.10
CA ALA A 417 5.42 -15.96 7.26
C ALA A 417 5.09 -14.62 7.96
N VAL A 418 3.86 -14.11 7.79
CA VAL A 418 3.37 -12.91 8.48
C VAL A 418 2.82 -13.20 9.88
N CYS A 419 2.56 -14.47 10.19
CA CYS A 419 1.98 -14.90 11.45
C CYS A 419 2.36 -16.36 11.78
N PRO A 420 2.20 -16.80 13.05
CA PRO A 420 2.49 -18.16 13.49
C PRO A 420 1.66 -19.23 12.78
N PRO A 421 2.08 -20.51 12.88
CA PRO A 421 1.28 -21.61 12.38
C PRO A 421 -0.13 -21.67 13.00
N GLY A 422 -1.13 -21.96 12.18
CA GLY A 422 -2.54 -22.03 12.56
C GLY A 422 -3.22 -20.69 12.77
N MET A 423 -2.55 -19.57 12.46
CA MET A 423 -3.09 -18.23 12.58
C MET A 423 -3.18 -17.52 11.23
N PHE A 424 -3.98 -16.45 11.19
CA PHE A 424 -4.21 -15.62 10.02
C PHE A 424 -4.30 -14.16 10.44
N VAL A 425 -3.86 -13.26 9.56
CA VAL A 425 -4.06 -11.82 9.67
C VAL A 425 -5.06 -11.39 8.61
N LEU A 426 -6.10 -10.67 9.02
CA LEU A 426 -7.14 -10.15 8.15
C LEU A 426 -7.09 -8.62 8.17
N TYR A 427 -6.76 -8.02 7.02
CA TYR A 427 -6.71 -6.58 6.83
C TYR A 427 -7.97 -6.10 6.13
N LEU A 428 -8.77 -5.25 6.77
CA LEU A 428 -9.93 -4.61 6.17
C LEU A 428 -9.65 -3.13 5.91
N SER A 429 -10.13 -2.59 4.79
CA SER A 429 -10.13 -1.16 4.56
C SER A 429 -11.33 -0.67 3.75
N THR A 430 -11.65 0.60 3.95
CA THR A 430 -12.60 1.34 3.12
C THR A 430 -12.24 2.83 3.09
N LEU A 431 -12.55 3.50 1.98
CA LEU A 431 -12.49 4.95 1.91
C LEU A 431 -13.63 5.54 2.75
N CYS A 432 -13.33 6.58 3.50
CA CYS A 432 -14.31 7.30 4.31
C CYS A 432 -14.10 8.81 4.25
N ASP A 433 -15.19 9.55 4.48
CA ASP A 433 -15.21 11.00 4.59
C ASP A 433 -15.40 11.42 6.07
N LYS A 434 -15.64 12.70 6.33
CA LYS A 434 -15.79 13.26 7.69
C LYS A 434 -16.92 12.55 8.46
N GLY A 435 -16.60 11.94 9.61
CA GLY A 435 -17.56 11.30 10.53
C GLY A 435 -17.08 9.94 11.05
N ASN A 436 -17.86 9.32 11.96
CA ASN A 436 -17.54 8.03 12.59
C ASN A 436 -18.29 6.82 11.99
N GLN A 437 -19.03 7.00 10.89
CA GLN A 437 -19.80 5.93 10.24
C GLN A 437 -18.91 4.76 9.76
N TRP A 438 -17.65 5.04 9.47
CA TRP A 438 -16.68 4.00 9.08
C TRP A 438 -16.48 2.92 10.15
N LYS A 439 -16.62 3.25 11.45
CA LYS A 439 -16.51 2.26 12.54
C LYS A 439 -17.59 1.22 12.44
N GLU A 440 -18.83 1.66 12.21
CA GLU A 440 -19.98 0.78 12.07
C GLU A 440 -19.84 -0.11 10.82
N LEU A 441 -19.39 0.46 9.70
CA LEU A 441 -19.11 -0.28 8.46
C LEU A 441 -18.07 -1.39 8.66
N LEU A 442 -16.90 -1.06 9.24
CA LEU A 442 -15.86 -2.06 9.47
C LEU A 442 -16.27 -3.09 10.52
N ARG A 443 -16.95 -2.68 11.60
CA ARG A 443 -17.48 -3.62 12.60
C ARG A 443 -18.53 -4.56 12.01
N SER A 444 -19.38 -4.09 11.10
CA SER A 444 -20.31 -4.97 10.40
C SER A 444 -19.59 -6.01 9.56
N ALA A 445 -18.58 -5.61 8.78
CA ALA A 445 -17.78 -6.56 8.02
C ALA A 445 -17.10 -7.59 8.93
N ILE A 446 -16.51 -7.12 10.04
CA ILE A 446 -15.89 -7.99 11.06
C ILE A 446 -16.91 -8.97 11.64
N ASN A 447 -18.08 -8.51 12.09
CA ASN A 447 -19.13 -9.36 12.68
C ASN A 447 -19.73 -10.34 11.67
N THR A 448 -19.69 -9.99 10.38
CA THR A 448 -20.17 -10.85 9.28
C THR A 448 -19.16 -11.94 8.96
N LEU A 449 -17.86 -11.66 9.09
CA LEU A 449 -16.78 -12.60 8.78
C LEU A 449 -16.37 -13.45 10.00
N LEU A 450 -16.42 -12.88 11.20
CA LEU A 450 -15.76 -13.41 12.40
C LEU A 450 -16.74 -13.57 13.56
N THR A 451 -16.47 -14.57 14.40
CA THR A 451 -17.11 -14.71 15.71
C THR A 451 -16.31 -13.94 16.76
N ILE A 452 -16.98 -13.04 17.48
CA ILE A 452 -16.38 -12.31 18.61
C ILE A 452 -16.68 -13.08 19.91
N PRO A 453 -15.65 -13.54 20.66
CA PRO A 453 -15.83 -14.15 21.97
C PRO A 453 -16.62 -13.27 22.93
N ASP A 454 -17.56 -13.87 23.69
CA ASP A 454 -18.24 -13.19 24.79
C ASP A 454 -17.34 -13.19 26.05
N PRO A 455 -16.95 -12.01 26.60
CA PRO A 455 -16.14 -11.94 27.81
C PRO A 455 -16.80 -12.58 29.04
N GLY A 456 -18.14 -12.70 29.07
CA GLY A 456 -18.91 -13.19 30.20
C GLY A 456 -19.13 -14.70 30.25
N ASN A 457 -18.77 -15.43 29.18
CA ASN A 457 -18.98 -16.88 29.10
C ASN A 457 -17.77 -17.60 28.50
N PRO A 458 -16.75 -17.93 29.32
CA PRO A 458 -15.55 -18.63 28.87
C PRO A 458 -15.79 -20.08 28.42
N ASP A 459 -17.00 -20.63 28.62
CA ASP A 459 -17.38 -21.94 28.10
C ASP A 459 -17.97 -21.87 26.68
N SER A 460 -18.44 -20.70 26.24
CA SER A 460 -18.80 -20.46 24.82
C SER A 460 -17.57 -20.46 23.89
N SER A 461 -16.40 -20.22 24.47
CA SER A 461 -15.08 -20.31 23.84
C SER A 461 -14.40 -21.66 24.08
N SER A 462 -15.12 -22.68 24.56
CA SER A 462 -14.58 -24.04 24.62
C SER A 462 -14.18 -24.49 23.21
N LEU A 463 -12.88 -24.39 22.95
CA LEU A 463 -12.15 -24.76 21.74
C LEU A 463 -12.37 -26.21 21.27
N VAL A 464 -13.20 -26.98 22.00
CA VAL A 464 -13.41 -28.43 21.86
C VAL A 464 -14.78 -28.76 21.24
N GLU A 465 -15.78 -27.87 21.28
CA GLU A 465 -17.12 -28.19 20.76
C GLU A 465 -17.31 -27.96 19.25
N CYS A 466 -16.47 -27.13 18.62
CA CYS A 466 -16.59 -26.85 17.18
C CYS A 466 -16.18 -28.02 16.26
N GLU A 467 -15.45 -29.02 16.77
CA GLU A 467 -15.03 -30.19 15.97
C GLU A 467 -16.17 -31.19 15.71
N LYS A 468 -17.30 -31.08 16.41
CA LYS A 468 -18.39 -32.09 16.34
C LYS A 468 -19.54 -31.76 15.37
N SER A 469 -19.51 -30.61 14.70
CA SER A 469 -20.57 -30.23 13.74
C SER A 469 -20.07 -30.25 12.29
N HIS A 470 -20.10 -31.43 11.67
CA HIS A 470 -19.57 -31.67 10.31
C HIS A 470 -20.32 -30.96 9.15
N ASN A 471 -21.19 -29.97 9.38
CA ASN A 471 -22.04 -29.44 8.31
C ASN A 471 -22.38 -27.93 8.36
N LYS A 472 -21.75 -27.13 9.23
CA LYS A 472 -21.81 -25.65 9.12
C LYS A 472 -20.40 -25.09 9.04
N GLU A 473 -20.12 -24.30 8.01
CA GLU A 473 -18.89 -23.50 7.96
C GLU A 473 -18.88 -22.60 9.21
N VAL A 474 -17.98 -22.90 10.15
CA VAL A 474 -17.84 -22.13 11.39
C VAL A 474 -16.98 -20.91 11.10
N GLN A 475 -17.49 -19.72 11.39
CA GLN A 475 -16.75 -18.46 11.27
C GLN A 475 -15.49 -18.47 12.14
N PRO A 476 -14.38 -17.86 11.69
CA PRO A 476 -13.18 -17.75 12.51
C PRO A 476 -13.39 -16.89 13.76
N THR A 477 -12.80 -17.31 14.87
CA THR A 477 -12.81 -16.56 16.13
C THR A 477 -11.79 -15.43 16.10
N LEU A 478 -12.21 -14.23 16.51
CA LEU A 478 -11.34 -13.07 16.67
C LEU A 478 -10.47 -13.20 17.93
N LEU A 479 -9.16 -13.01 17.79
CA LEU A 479 -8.19 -13.04 18.90
C LEU A 479 -7.69 -11.63 19.28
N TRP A 480 -7.48 -10.79 18.28
CA TRP A 480 -7.01 -9.41 18.47
C TRP A 480 -7.47 -8.55 17.30
N SER A 481 -7.75 -7.27 17.57
CA SER A 481 -8.04 -6.30 16.52
C SER A 481 -7.49 -4.91 16.82
N ALA A 482 -7.12 -4.18 15.77
CA ALA A 482 -6.93 -2.74 15.79
C ALA A 482 -7.80 -2.08 14.73
N LEU A 483 -8.55 -1.05 15.09
CA LEU A 483 -9.31 -0.19 14.17
C LEU A 483 -8.75 1.23 14.27
N TYR A 484 -8.50 1.88 13.14
CA TYR A 484 -7.94 3.23 13.10
C TYR A 484 -8.25 3.90 11.77
N VAL A 485 -8.11 5.23 11.74
CA VAL A 485 -8.24 6.02 10.53
C VAL A 485 -6.88 6.57 10.15
N GLN A 486 -6.57 6.50 8.86
CA GLN A 486 -5.43 7.17 8.28
C GLN A 486 -5.89 8.37 7.45
N GLU A 487 -5.30 9.53 7.68
CA GLU A 487 -5.53 10.71 6.84
C GLU A 487 -4.81 10.57 5.51
N LEU A 488 -5.49 10.86 4.39
CA LEU A 488 -4.86 11.02 3.09
C LEU A 488 -4.61 12.49 2.86
N SER A 489 -3.38 12.85 2.55
CA SER A 489 -3.01 14.23 2.32
C SER A 489 -1.86 14.31 1.35
N THR A 490 -1.93 15.33 0.51
CA THR A 490 -0.86 15.75 -0.38
C THR A 490 -0.33 17.06 0.17
N VAL A 491 0.84 17.03 0.82
CA VAL A 491 1.52 18.24 1.25
C VAL A 491 2.55 18.57 0.19
N GLU A 492 2.25 19.55 -0.67
CA GLU A 492 3.23 20.14 -1.56
C GLU A 492 3.66 21.49 -0.99
N HIS A 493 4.96 21.65 -0.78
CA HIS A 493 5.58 22.95 -0.52
C HIS A 493 6.53 23.26 -1.69
N ASP A 494 6.57 24.52 -2.13
CA ASP A 494 7.33 24.92 -3.33
C ASP A 494 8.84 24.61 -3.22
N PHE A 495 9.38 24.56 -2.00
CA PHE A 495 10.80 24.36 -1.72
C PHE A 495 11.15 23.01 -1.06
N ILE A 496 10.16 22.18 -0.70
CA ILE A 496 10.38 20.87 -0.06
C ILE A 496 9.49 19.81 -0.70
N SER A 497 10.13 18.72 -1.15
CA SER A 497 9.45 17.56 -1.70
C SER A 497 9.00 16.63 -0.58
N SER A 498 7.70 16.47 -0.40
CA SER A 498 7.12 15.47 0.51
C SER A 498 6.90 14.16 -0.25
N ALA A 499 7.31 13.04 0.33
CA ALA A 499 7.05 11.73 -0.23
C ALA A 499 5.53 11.43 -0.19
N PRO A 500 4.98 10.74 -1.22
CA PRO A 500 3.59 10.35 -1.20
C PRO A 500 3.34 9.35 -0.08
N MET A 501 2.18 9.40 0.56
CA MET A 501 1.81 8.45 1.60
C MET A 501 1.02 7.26 1.04
N PRO A 502 0.98 6.11 1.72
CA PRO A 502 0.16 4.98 1.29
C PRO A 502 -1.33 5.38 1.20
N ASP A 503 -1.89 5.35 -0.01
CA ASP A 503 -3.31 5.57 -0.26
C ASP A 503 -4.22 4.38 0.17
N GLY A 504 -5.52 4.48 -0.14
CA GLY A 504 -6.51 3.44 0.11
C GLY A 504 -6.64 2.38 -0.99
N ASN A 505 -5.83 2.47 -2.06
CA ASN A 505 -5.89 1.51 -3.16
C ASN A 505 -5.23 0.19 -2.76
N LEU A 506 -5.77 -0.90 -3.30
CA LEU A 506 -5.20 -2.23 -3.09
C LEU A 506 -3.84 -2.38 -3.81
N SER A 507 -3.66 -1.73 -4.97
CA SER A 507 -2.40 -1.76 -5.74
C SER A 507 -1.46 -0.61 -5.40
N TYR A 508 -0.23 -0.70 -5.89
CA TYR A 508 0.82 0.32 -5.68
C TYR A 508 0.90 1.38 -6.78
N ASN A 509 0.10 1.28 -7.84
CA ASN A 509 0.26 2.10 -9.05
C ASN A 509 0.27 3.61 -8.77
N ASN A 510 -0.74 4.13 -8.09
CA ASN A 510 -0.83 5.55 -7.78
C ASN A 510 0.37 6.04 -6.94
N LEU A 511 0.79 5.24 -5.97
CA LEU A 511 1.93 5.55 -5.10
C LEU A 511 3.23 5.62 -5.93
N LEU A 512 3.43 4.66 -6.83
CA LEU A 512 4.61 4.59 -7.68
C LEU A 512 4.62 5.70 -8.74
N ASP A 513 3.50 6.00 -9.35
CA ASP A 513 3.37 7.11 -10.30
C ASP A 513 3.69 8.45 -9.62
N ALA A 514 3.19 8.66 -8.40
CA ALA A 514 3.52 9.83 -7.60
C ALA A 514 5.02 9.87 -7.23
N THR A 515 5.60 8.71 -6.89
CA THR A 515 7.03 8.58 -6.57
C THR A 515 7.92 8.89 -7.77
N LEU A 516 7.56 8.39 -8.96
CA LEU A 516 8.26 8.66 -10.21
C LEU A 516 8.21 10.14 -10.57
N LYS A 517 7.03 10.76 -10.49
CA LYS A 517 6.87 12.21 -10.69
C LYS A 517 7.73 13.02 -9.72
N LEU A 518 7.80 12.58 -8.46
CA LEU A 518 8.64 13.22 -7.46
C LEU A 518 10.12 13.11 -7.79
N PHE A 519 10.58 11.92 -8.21
CA PHE A 519 11.96 11.73 -8.66
C PHE A 519 12.29 12.64 -9.85
N GLN A 520 11.43 12.68 -10.87
CA GLN A 520 11.61 13.54 -12.06
C GLN A 520 11.59 15.03 -11.71
N LYS A 521 10.83 15.44 -10.69
CA LYS A 521 10.86 16.82 -10.17
C LYS A 521 12.22 17.15 -9.54
N ILE A 522 12.81 16.21 -8.80
CA ILE A 522 14.08 16.40 -8.10
C ILE A 522 15.28 16.29 -9.06
N TYR A 523 15.18 15.41 -10.06
CA TYR A 523 16.20 15.09 -11.05
C TYR A 523 15.59 14.99 -12.46
N PRO A 524 15.30 16.12 -13.12
CA PRO A 524 14.59 16.14 -14.40
C PRO A 524 15.38 15.53 -15.55
N ASP A 525 16.71 15.58 -15.48
CA ASP A 525 17.63 15.12 -16.53
C ASP A 525 18.13 13.68 -16.31
N GLU A 526 17.72 13.02 -15.22
CA GLU A 526 18.21 11.69 -14.84
C GLU A 526 17.19 10.60 -15.18
N GLU A 527 17.66 9.45 -15.64
CA GLU A 527 16.80 8.29 -15.90
C GLU A 527 16.40 7.60 -14.59
N PHE A 528 15.12 7.19 -14.49
CA PHE A 528 14.65 6.38 -13.38
C PHE A 528 15.11 4.91 -13.52
N PHE A 529 16.07 4.51 -12.68
CA PHE A 529 16.76 3.22 -12.70
C PHE A 529 17.34 2.89 -14.09
N PRO A 530 18.47 3.49 -14.51
CA PRO A 530 19.07 3.17 -15.80
C PRO A 530 19.47 1.70 -15.89
N GLU A 531 19.42 1.12 -17.09
CA GLU A 531 19.92 -0.23 -17.30
C GLU A 531 21.41 -0.30 -16.92
N THR A 532 21.74 -1.21 -16.01
CA THR A 532 23.12 -1.39 -15.62
C THR A 532 23.81 -2.11 -16.77
N VAL A 533 24.69 -1.43 -17.50
CA VAL A 533 25.58 -2.09 -18.46
C VAL A 533 26.39 -3.10 -17.64
N LEU A 534 26.10 -4.39 -17.82
CA LEU A 534 26.94 -5.45 -17.29
C LEU A 534 28.31 -5.26 -17.93
N SER A 535 29.26 -4.69 -17.17
CA SER A 535 30.65 -4.79 -17.56
C SER A 535 31.00 -6.27 -17.45
N ASP A 536 31.10 -6.95 -18.60
CA ASP A 536 31.77 -8.25 -18.73
C ASP A 536 33.18 -8.10 -18.16
N ASN A 537 33.32 -8.36 -16.87
CA ASN A 537 34.58 -8.49 -16.16
C ASN A 537 34.34 -9.48 -15.02
N SER A 538 34.01 -10.72 -15.40
CA SER A 538 34.15 -11.89 -14.55
C SER A 538 34.71 -13.05 -15.38
N GLU A 539 35.80 -12.80 -16.09
CA GLU A 539 36.75 -13.83 -16.50
C GLU A 539 38.12 -13.37 -16.02
N GLU A 540 38.48 -13.79 -14.80
CA GLU A 540 39.84 -13.92 -14.24
C GLU A 540 39.76 -13.77 -12.71
N ASP A 541 39.41 -14.87 -12.01
CA ASP A 541 40.30 -15.35 -10.93
C ASP A 541 39.94 -16.78 -10.49
N GLY A 542 40.96 -17.65 -10.46
CA GLY A 542 41.03 -18.73 -9.47
C GLY A 542 40.39 -20.10 -9.74
N GLY A 543 40.51 -20.66 -10.94
CA GLY A 543 40.30 -22.10 -11.14
C GLY A 543 41.37 -22.94 -10.43
N LEU A 544 41.08 -23.42 -9.22
CA LEU A 544 41.85 -24.49 -8.58
C LEU A 544 41.53 -25.81 -9.31
N GLY A 545 42.46 -26.20 -10.20
CA GLY A 545 42.45 -27.50 -10.87
C GLY A 545 42.56 -28.64 -9.89
N LEU A 546 41.61 -29.58 -9.97
CA LEU A 546 41.78 -30.94 -9.47
C LEU A 546 42.47 -31.75 -10.57
N GLU A 547 43.77 -32.01 -10.41
CA GLU A 547 44.44 -33.10 -11.11
C GLU A 547 44.27 -34.41 -10.34
N THR A 548 43.69 -35.39 -11.04
CA THR A 548 43.74 -36.86 -10.89
C THR A 548 43.36 -37.52 -9.57
#